data_AF-A0A268TWV2-F1
#
_entry.id   AF-A0A268TWV2-F1
#
_cell.length_a   1.000
_cell.length_b   1.000
_cell.length_c   1.000
_cell.angle_alpha   90.00
_cell.angle_beta   90.00
_cell.angle_gamma   90.00
#
_symmetry.space_group_name_H-M   'P 1'
#
loop_
_entity.id
_entity.type
_entity.pdbx_description
1 polymer ?
#
loop_
_entity_poly.entity_id
_entity_poly.type
_entity_poly.pdbx_seq_one_letter_code
_entity_poly.pdbx_strand_id
1 'polypeptide(L)' 'MHWSFFIILTLMFILSGCTGMVKTKYQQVFIPSPCEIKEREKPQRSGDIIKDLKAVLIYSELIKKDLDFCRGGK' A
#
# COMPACT_ATOMS: atom_id res chain seq x y z
N MET A 1 13.91 -51.00 21.84
CA MET A 1 12.96 -49.90 22.09
C MET A 1 13.63 -48.56 22.37
N HIS A 2 14.82 -48.52 22.99
CA HIS A 2 15.53 -47.26 23.29
C HIS A 2 16.02 -46.49 22.05
N TRP A 3 16.49 -47.19 21.01
CA TRP A 3 17.10 -46.56 19.82
C TRP A 3 16.09 -45.80 18.94
N SER A 4 14.87 -46.33 18.76
CA SER A 4 13.79 -45.60 18.07
C SER A 4 13.42 -44.29 18.78
N PHE A 5 13.47 -44.28 20.11
CA PHE A 5 13.17 -43.08 20.90
C PHE A 5 14.19 -41.97 20.63
N PHE A 6 15.48 -42.32 20.55
CA PHE A 6 16.55 -41.39 20.20
C PHE A 6 16.43 -40.85 18.76
N ILE A 7 16.00 -41.68 17.81
CA ILE A 7 15.79 -41.27 16.41
C ILE A 7 14.61 -40.29 16.29
N ILE A 8 13.52 -40.54 17.02
CA ILE A 8 12.35 -39.66 17.01
C ILE A 8 12.65 -38.32 17.69
N LEU A 9 13.42 -38.33 18.79
CA LEU A 9 13.81 -37.13 19.52
C LEU A 9 14.72 -36.21 18.69
N THR A 10 15.68 -36.80 17.97
CA THR A 10 16.58 -36.06 17.07
C THR A 10 15.83 -35.49 15.86
N LEU A 11 14.85 -36.22 15.32
CA LEU A 11 13.99 -35.74 14.23
C LEU A 11 13.12 -34.54 14.66
N MET A 12 12.59 -34.54 15.88
CA MET A 12 11.83 -33.39 16.43
C MET A 12 12.68 -32.12 16.59
N PHE A 13 13.96 -32.27 16.96
CA PHE A 13 14.88 -31.13 17.10
C PHE A 13 15.31 -30.52 15.76
N ILE A 14 15.31 -31.31 14.68
CA ILE A 14 15.64 -30.82 13.33
C ILE A 14 14.42 -30.12 12.70
N LEU A 15 13.20 -30.60 13.02
CA LEU A 15 11.95 -30.03 12.52
C LEU A 15 11.50 -28.76 13.26
N SER A 16 12.12 -28.39 14.39
CA SER A 16 11.91 -27.09 15.07
C SER A 16 12.69 -25.95 14.38
N GLY A 17 12.76 -26.00 13.05
CA GLY A 17 13.50 -25.09 12.21
C GLY A 17 12.99 -23.64 12.22
N CYS A 18 13.95 -22.73 12.33
CA CYS A 18 14.13 -21.52 11.51
C CYS A 18 13.07 -20.41 11.51
N THR A 19 12.05 -20.41 12.38
CA THR A 19 11.10 -19.28 12.43
C THR A 19 11.50 -18.18 13.42
N GLY A 20 12.37 -18.46 14.39
CA GLY A 20 12.77 -17.49 15.42
C GLY A 20 13.83 -16.46 14.98
N MET A 21 14.49 -16.66 13.84
CA MET A 21 15.62 -15.82 13.40
C MET A 21 15.42 -15.15 12.04
N VAL A 22 14.21 -15.15 11.48
CA VAL A 22 13.88 -14.18 10.44
C VAL A 22 13.73 -12.84 11.15
N LYS A 23 14.86 -12.17 11.40
CA LYS A 23 14.92 -10.78 11.84
C LYS A 23 14.14 -9.98 10.82
N THR A 24 12.87 -9.70 11.12
CA THR A 24 12.05 -8.76 10.37
C THR A 24 12.81 -7.44 10.35
N LYS A 25 13.39 -7.13 9.19
CA LYS A 25 14.08 -5.87 8.98
C LYS A 25 12.99 -4.81 8.82
N TYR A 26 12.63 -4.17 9.91
CA TYR A 26 11.81 -2.97 9.86
C TYR A 26 12.61 -1.89 9.14
N GLN A 27 12.20 -1.59 7.92
CA GLN A 27 12.77 -0.50 7.14
C GLN A 27 11.90 0.73 7.35
N GLN A 28 12.50 1.85 7.74
CA GLN A 28 11.79 3.12 7.74
C GLN A 28 11.57 3.54 6.30
N VAL A 29 10.31 3.74 5.95
CA VAL A 29 9.89 4.27 4.66
C VAL A 29 9.43 5.71 4.86
N PHE A 30 9.73 6.58 3.90
CA PHE A 30 9.16 7.91 3.90
C PHE A 30 7.65 7.80 3.69
N ILE A 31 6.88 8.20 4.70
CA ILE A 31 5.43 8.31 4.58
C ILE A 31 5.18 9.65 3.88
N PRO A 32 4.48 9.68 2.73
CA PRO A 32 4.14 10.94 2.09
C PRO A 32 3.34 11.78 3.09
N SER A 33 3.83 12.99 3.38
CA SER A 33 3.11 13.93 4.23
C SER A 33 1.79 14.30 3.55
N PRO A 34 0.68 14.44 4.31
CA PRO A 34 -0.56 14.92 3.74
C PRO A 34 -0.33 16.30 3.10
N CYS A 35 -0.78 16.45 1.86
CA CYS A 35 -0.75 17.73 1.17
C CYS A 35 -1.91 18.59 1.68
N GLU A 36 -1.66 19.85 2.02
CA GLU A 36 -2.67 20.79 2.55
C GLU A 36 -3.59 21.32 1.43
N ILE A 37 -4.23 20.41 0.68
CA ILE A 37 -5.19 20.74 -0.35
C ILE A 37 -6.57 20.22 0.05
N LYS A 38 -7.59 21.07 -0.13
CA LYS A 38 -8.98 20.67 0.06
C LYS A 38 -9.37 19.60 -0.96
N GLU A 39 -9.91 18.48 -0.49
CA GLU A 39 -10.42 17.43 -1.36
C GLU A 39 -11.52 17.98 -2.29
N ARG A 40 -11.41 17.66 -3.58
CA ARG A 40 -12.36 18.14 -4.59
C ARG A 40 -13.56 17.22 -4.70
N GLU A 41 -14.73 17.81 -4.77
CA GLU A 41 -15.98 17.07 -4.97
C GLU A 41 -15.95 16.33 -6.31
N LYS A 42 -16.24 15.03 -6.25
CA LYS A 42 -16.29 14.18 -7.43
C LYS A 42 -17.49 14.58 -8.30
N PRO A 43 -17.34 14.68 -9.63
CA PRO A 43 -18.44 15.01 -10.50
C PRO A 43 -19.54 13.96 -10.40
N GLN A 44 -20.78 14.41 -10.20
CA GLN A 44 -21.96 13.55 -10.21
C GLN A 44 -22.45 13.35 -11.64
N ARG A 45 -23.01 12.17 -11.93
CA ARG A 45 -23.63 11.90 -13.23
C ARG A 45 -24.94 12.65 -13.35
N SER A 46 -25.03 13.48 -14.39
CA SER A 46 -26.23 14.22 -14.77
C SER A 46 -27.11 13.44 -15.75
N GLY A 47 -26.60 12.37 -16.38
CA GLY A 47 -27.31 11.59 -17.41
C GLY A 47 -27.19 12.18 -18.82
N ASP A 48 -26.60 13.37 -18.95
CA ASP A 48 -26.21 13.98 -20.22
C ASP A 48 -24.71 13.73 -20.45
N ILE A 49 -24.40 12.91 -21.45
CA ILE A 49 -23.03 12.43 -21.72
C ILE A 49 -22.06 13.59 -21.97
N ILE A 50 -22.50 14.65 -22.65
CA ILE A 50 -21.61 15.77 -22.97
C ILE A 50 -21.31 16.58 -21.71
N LYS A 51 -22.31 16.79 -20.85
CA LYS A 51 -22.12 17.49 -19.57
C LYS A 51 -21.26 16.67 -18.61
N ASP A 52 -21.49 15.36 -18.54
CA ASP A 52 -20.72 14.45 -17.70
C ASP A 52 -19.25 14.40 -18.14
N LEU A 53 -19.00 14.30 -19.45
CA LEU A 53 -17.64 14.31 -20.00
C LEU A 53 -16.93 15.62 -19.66
N LYS A 54 -17.61 16.76 -19.84
CA LYS A 54 -17.05 18.08 -19.51
C LYS A 54 -16.69 18.18 -18.02
N ALA A 55 -17.58 17.71 -17.13
CA ALA A 55 -17.35 17.73 -15.69
C ALA A 55 -16.15 16.87 -15.28
N VAL A 56 -16.02 15.67 -15.87
CA VAL A 56 -14.89 14.76 -15.64
C VAL A 56 -13.57 15.36 -16.12
N LEU A 57 -13.57 15.99 -17.30
CA LEU A 57 -12.37 16.64 -17.84
C LEU A 57 -11.87 17.76 -16.94
N ILE A 58 -12.77 18.67 -16.53
CA ILE A 58 -12.44 19.77 -15.62
C ILE A 58 -11.90 19.22 -14.29
N TYR A 59 -12.59 18.23 -13.71
CA TYR A 59 -12.15 17.58 -12.47
C TYR A 59 -10.74 16.98 -12.58
N SER A 60 -10.44 16.32 -13.71
CA SER A 60 -9.12 15.71 -13.94
C SER A 60 -8.00 16.74 -14.09
N GLU A 61 -8.26 17.86 -14.79
CA GLU A 61 -7.28 18.94 -14.97
C GLU A 61 -6.95 19.59 -13.63
N LEU A 62 -7.98 19.85 -12.85
CA LEU A 62 -7.88 20.38 -11.51
C LEU A 62 -7.05 19.43 -10.63
N ILE A 63 -7.30 18.12 -10.63
CA ILE A 63 -6.51 17.14 -9.85
C ILE A 63 -5.05 17.18 -10.27
N LYS A 64 -4.78 17.26 -11.58
CA LYS A 64 -3.42 17.30 -12.09
C LYS A 64 -2.65 18.48 -11.53
N LYS A 65 -3.26 19.68 -11.50
CA LYS A 65 -2.65 20.90 -10.92
C LYS A 65 -2.33 20.74 -9.44
N ASP A 66 -3.25 20.19 -8.66
CA ASP A 66 -3.02 19.92 -7.23
C ASP A 66 -1.88 18.93 -7.02
N LEU A 67 -1.84 17.88 -7.84
CA LEU A 67 -0.84 16.83 -7.74
C LEU A 67 0.55 17.33 -8.12
N ASP A 68 0.64 18.22 -9.11
CA ASP A 68 1.89 18.89 -9.50
C ASP A 68 2.40 19.79 -8.36
N PHE A 69 1.51 20.55 -7.71
CA PHE A 69 1.84 21.32 -6.50
C PHE A 69 2.34 20.42 -5.36
N CYS A 70 1.61 19.35 -5.04
CA CYS A 70 1.98 18.44 -3.95
C CYS A 70 3.30 17.69 -4.20
N ARG A 71 3.69 17.51 -5.46
CA ARG A 71 4.97 16.87 -5.83
C ARG A 71 6.15 17.83 -5.83
N GLY A 72 5.95 19.10 -5.47
CA GLY A 72 7.00 20.11 -5.50
C GLY A 72 7.34 20.60 -6.92
N GLY A 73 6.43 20.42 -7.87
CA GLY A 73 6.45 21.18 -9.12
C GLY A 73 6.18 22.65 -8.79
N LYS A 74 7.13 23.53 -9.13
CA LYS A 74 6.98 24.99 -8.95
C LYS A 74 5.73 25.52 -9.63
#